data_AF-A0A8T5KC59-F1
#
_entry.id   AF-A0A8T5KC59-F1
#
_cell.length_a   1.000
_cell.length_b   1.000
_cell.length_c   1.000
_cell.angle_alpha   90.00
_cell.angle_beta   90.00
_cell.angle_gamma   90.00
#
_symmetry.space_group_name_H-M   'P 1'
#
loop_
_entity.id
_entity.type
_entity.pdbx_description
1 polymer ?
#
loop_
_entity_poly.entity_id
_entity_poly.type
_entity_poly.pdbx_seq_one_letter_code
_entity_poly.pdbx_strand_id
1 'polypeptide(L)'
;MSTNKDLATALSVTDSLLSTASMGDTVEALRIACLMLAEHQRTQGEIPMERIFTALETEEIDEDTEELLLMGFQNLAGVLGSVMHGNIDNSPVH
;
A
#
# COMPACT_ATOMS: atom_id res chain seq x y z
N MET A 1 -3.70 19.04 -8.12
CA MET A 1 -2.26 18.72 -7.91
C MET A 1 -1.92 17.65 -8.94
N SER A 2 -0.71 17.63 -9.50
CA SER A 2 -0.38 16.65 -10.54
C SER A 2 -0.14 15.30 -9.86
N THR A 3 -1.13 14.40 -9.96
CA THR A 3 -1.18 13.06 -9.35
C THR A 3 0.12 12.28 -9.55
N ASN A 4 0.80 12.50 -10.68
CA ASN A 4 2.11 11.95 -11.00
C ASN A 4 3.24 12.28 -10.00
N LYS A 5 3.26 13.51 -9.50
CA LYS A 5 4.24 13.91 -8.48
C LYS A 5 3.96 13.22 -7.15
N ASP A 6 2.68 13.00 -6.84
CA ASP A 6 2.26 12.36 -5.59
C ASP A 6 2.56 10.87 -5.62
N LEU A 7 2.33 10.20 -6.77
CA LEU A 7 2.72 8.80 -6.98
C LEU A 7 4.24 8.61 -6.87
N ALA A 8 5.03 9.45 -7.54
CA ALA A 8 6.50 9.41 -7.43
C ALA A 8 6.98 9.59 -5.98
N THR A 9 6.29 10.45 -5.21
CA THR A 9 6.59 10.66 -3.78
C THR A 9 6.25 9.41 -2.97
N ALA A 10 5.07 8.82 -3.17
CA ALA A 10 4.64 7.61 -2.46
C ALA A 10 5.57 6.41 -2.73
N LEU A 11 6.01 6.25 -3.98
CA LEU A 11 7.03 5.28 -4.37
C LEU A 11 8.35 5.52 -3.61
N SER A 12 8.88 6.75 -3.68
CA SER A 12 10.15 7.09 -3.04
C SER A 12 10.14 6.89 -1.52
N VAL A 13 9.03 7.21 -0.86
CA VAL A 13 8.84 6.96 0.58
C VAL A 13 8.82 5.46 0.87
N THR A 14 8.06 4.69 0.08
CA THR A 14 7.97 3.23 0.24
C THR A 14 9.34 2.57 0.07
N ASP A 15 10.08 2.93 -0.97
CA ASP A 15 11.43 2.40 -1.22
C ASP A 15 12.40 2.73 -0.07
N SER A 16 12.31 3.95 0.47
CA SER A 16 13.13 4.37 1.61
C SER A 16 12.83 3.54 2.86
N LEU A 17 11.55 3.28 3.15
CA LEU A 17 11.13 2.42 4.26
C LEU A 17 11.60 0.97 4.04
N LEU A 18 11.38 0.40 2.86
CA LEU A 18 11.83 -0.96 2.53
C LEU A 18 13.35 -1.12 2.63
N SER A 19 14.12 -0.09 2.28
CA SER A 19 15.60 -0.14 2.35
C SER A 19 16.13 -0.19 3.78
N THR A 20 15.33 0.23 4.76
CA THR A 20 15.71 0.33 6.18
C THR A 20 14.97 -0.67 7.07
N ALA A 21 13.86 -1.23 6.59
CA ALA A 21 13.09 -2.26 7.26
C ALA A 21 13.91 -3.55 7.43
N SER A 22 13.80 -4.17 8.60
CA SER A 22 14.29 -5.54 8.76
C SER A 22 13.36 -6.52 8.04
N MET A 23 13.85 -7.74 7.77
CA MET A 23 12.99 -8.81 7.24
C MET A 23 11.78 -9.08 8.16
N GLY A 24 11.95 -8.94 9.48
CA GLY A 24 10.86 -9.09 10.44
C GLY A 24 9.79 -8.02 10.25
N ASP A 25 10.20 -6.76 10.05
CA ASP A 25 9.28 -5.64 9.82
C ASP A 25 8.50 -5.85 8.52
N THR A 26 9.18 -6.27 7.45
CA THR A 26 8.53 -6.57 6.16
C THR A 26 7.52 -7.70 6.27
N VAL A 27 7.86 -8.78 6.99
CA VAL A 27 6.96 -9.92 7.20
C VAL A 27 5.73 -9.50 8.01
N GLU A 28 5.90 -8.70 9.05
CA GLU A 28 4.79 -8.23 9.87
C GLU A 28 3.91 -7.23 9.11
N ALA A 29 4.51 -6.31 8.35
CA ALA A 29 3.79 -5.41 7.46
C ALA A 29 2.96 -6.18 6.43
N LEU A 30 3.52 -7.26 5.84
CA LEU A 30 2.80 -8.11 4.90
C LEU A 30 1.60 -8.82 5.56
N ARG A 31 1.76 -9.29 6.81
CA ARG A 31 0.63 -9.89 7.55
C ARG A 31 -0.49 -8.88 7.76
N ILE A 32 -0.17 -7.66 8.15
CA ILE A 32 -1.15 -6.59 8.33
C ILE A 32 -1.83 -6.26 7.01
N ALA A 33 -1.08 -6.12 5.91
CA ALA A 33 -1.63 -5.88 4.59
C ALA A 33 -2.59 -6.99 4.13
N CYS A 34 -2.24 -8.26 4.34
CA CYS A 34 -3.13 -9.39 4.07
C CYS A 34 -4.43 -9.34 4.89
N LEU A 35 -4.36 -8.93 6.16
CA LEU A 35 -5.54 -8.76 7.00
C LEU A 35 -6.43 -7.59 6.53
N MET A 36 -5.83 -6.47 6.10
CA MET A 36 -6.56 -5.35 5.50
C MET A 36 -7.32 -5.79 4.24
N LEU A 37 -6.67 -6.57 3.36
CA LEU A 37 -7.30 -7.12 2.16
C LEU A 37 -8.45 -8.08 2.50
N ALA A 38 -8.25 -8.99 3.45
CA ALA A 38 -9.29 -9.92 3.88
C ALA A 38 -10.50 -9.21 4.50
N GLU A 39 -10.27 -8.18 5.31
CA GLU A 39 -11.34 -7.37 5.91
C GLU A 39 -12.08 -6.53 4.87
N HIS A 40 -11.36 -5.95 3.90
CA HIS A 40 -11.98 -5.27 2.78
C HIS A 40 -12.83 -6.25 1.95
N GLN A 41 -12.31 -7.43 1.63
CA GLN A 41 -13.04 -8.45 0.89
C GLN A 41 -14.32 -8.89 1.63
N ARG A 42 -14.23 -9.05 2.95
CA ARG A 42 -15.37 -9.40 3.81
C ARG A 42 -16.47 -8.33 3.79
N THR A 43 -16.11 -7.06 3.63
CA THR A 43 -17.04 -5.92 3.74
C THR A 43 -17.54 -5.39 2.39
N GLN A 44 -16.72 -5.47 1.34
CA GLN A 44 -17.00 -4.90 0.01
C GLN A 44 -17.18 -5.96 -1.10
N GLY A 45 -16.88 -7.24 -0.83
CA GLY A 45 -16.97 -8.31 -1.82
C GLY A 45 -15.64 -8.60 -2.49
N GLU A 46 -15.66 -9.19 -3.68
CA GLU A 46 -14.47 -9.73 -4.34
C GLU A 46 -13.43 -8.67 -4.70
N ILE A 47 -12.14 -9.01 -4.53
CA ILE A 47 -11.02 -8.20 -4.97
C ILE A 47 -10.86 -8.38 -6.50
N PRO A 48 -10.89 -7.31 -7.31
CA PRO A 48 -10.82 -7.41 -8.77
C PRO A 48 -9.37 -7.68 -9.23
N MET A 49 -8.92 -8.91 -9.07
CA MET A 49 -7.54 -9.34 -9.36
C MET A 49 -7.08 -9.02 -10.79
N GLU A 50 -7.98 -9.17 -11.78
CA GLU A 50 -7.66 -8.86 -13.18
C GLU A 50 -7.26 -7.39 -13.37
N ARG A 51 -8.00 -6.45 -12.75
CA ARG A 51 -7.68 -5.01 -12.79
C ARG A 51 -6.31 -4.73 -12.15
N ILE A 52 -5.99 -5.43 -11.06
CA ILE A 52 -4.70 -5.28 -10.37
C ILE A 52 -3.55 -5.77 -11.26
N PHE A 53 -3.70 -6.91 -11.94
CA PHE A 53 -2.67 -7.40 -12.85
C PHE A 53 -2.48 -6.49 -14.06
N THR A 54 -3.56 -6.00 -14.66
CA THR A 54 -3.48 -5.03 -15.75
C THR A 54 -2.72 -3.76 -15.33
N ALA A 55 -2.97 -3.25 -14.12
CA ALA A 55 -2.26 -2.11 -13.57
C ALA A 55 -0.74 -2.33 -13.40
N LEU A 56 -0.29 -3.58 -13.25
CA LEU A 56 1.12 -3.94 -13.11
C LEU A 56 1.83 -4.21 -14.44
N GLU A 57 1.07 -4.54 -15.49
CA GLU A 57 1.61 -4.96 -16.80
C GLU A 57 1.62 -3.82 -17.83
N THR A 58 0.95 -2.70 -17.57
CA THR A 58 0.86 -1.59 -18.52
C THR A 58 2.09 -0.69 -18.51
N GLU A 59 2.61 -0.35 -19.69
CA GLU A 59 3.68 0.64 -19.87
C GLU A 59 3.13 2.09 -19.84
N GLU A 60 1.85 2.28 -20.14
CA GLU A 60 1.14 3.56 -20.02
C GLU A 60 0.20 3.50 -18.80
N ILE A 61 0.47 4.36 -17.82
CA ILE A 61 -0.33 4.48 -16.60
C ILE A 61 -1.44 5.50 -16.89
N ASP A 62 -2.68 5.04 -17.01
CA ASP A 62 -3.85 5.93 -17.05
C ASP A 62 -4.15 6.52 -15.65
N GLU A 63 -5.01 7.52 -15.58
CA GLU A 63 -5.32 8.23 -14.33
C GLU A 63 -5.90 7.28 -13.25
N ASP A 64 -6.74 6.33 -13.65
CA ASP A 64 -7.35 5.35 -12.73
C ASP A 64 -6.30 4.39 -12.13
N THR A 65 -5.33 3.97 -12.94
CA THR A 65 -4.21 3.13 -12.52
C THR A 65 -3.25 3.92 -11.66
N GLU A 66 -3.00 5.19 -12.00
CA GLU A 66 -2.16 6.10 -11.22
C GLU A 66 -2.72 6.30 -9.81
N GLU A 67 -4.02 6.54 -9.69
CA GLU A 67 -4.71 6.70 -8.40
C GLU A 67 -4.67 5.39 -7.60
N LEU A 68 -4.90 4.24 -8.24
CA LEU A 68 -4.84 2.94 -7.60
C LEU A 68 -3.43 2.65 -7.03
N LEU A 69 -2.39 2.92 -7.81
CA LEU A 69 -1.00 2.75 -7.39
C LEU A 69 -0.66 3.72 -6.26
N LEU A 70 -1.08 4.99 -6.35
CA LEU A 70 -0.84 6.00 -5.31
C LEU A 70 -1.43 5.55 -3.97
N MET A 71 -2.70 5.14 -3.96
CA MET A 71 -3.36 4.63 -2.76
C MET A 71 -2.66 3.38 -2.22
N GLY A 72 -2.27 2.45 -3.10
CA GLY A 72 -1.55 1.23 -2.75
C GLY A 72 -0.22 1.50 -2.03
N PHE A 73 0.61 2.38 -2.60
CA PHE A 73 1.90 2.75 -2.01
C PHE A 73 1.76 3.56 -0.71
N GLN A 74 0.76 4.44 -0.62
CA GLN A 74 0.47 5.14 0.64
C GLN A 74 0.08 4.17 1.77
N ASN A 75 -0.77 3.18 1.47
CA ASN A 75 -1.15 2.14 2.43
C ASN A 75 0.07 1.31 2.86
N LEU A 76 0.89 0.88 1.90
CA LEU A 76 2.11 0.11 2.18
C LEU A 76 3.10 0.91 3.04
N ALA A 77 3.36 2.17 2.70
CA ALA A 77 4.21 3.06 3.50
C ALA A 77 3.66 3.27 4.91
N GLY A 78 2.34 3.43 5.06
CA GLY A 78 1.68 3.56 6.37
C GLY A 78 1.86 2.32 7.24
N VAL A 79 1.65 1.13 6.66
CA VAL A 79 1.81 -0.14 7.38
C VAL A 79 3.28 -0.39 7.75
N LEU A 80 4.21 -0.22 6.80
CA LEU A 80 5.65 -0.36 7.05
C LEU A 80 6.11 0.60 8.15
N GLY A 81 5.74 1.88 8.04
CA GLY A 81 6.07 2.89 9.04
C GLY A 81 5.52 2.56 10.42
N SER A 82 4.29 2.04 10.50
CA SER A 82 3.65 1.66 11.77
C SER A 82 4.40 0.50 12.45
N VAL A 83 4.77 -0.52 11.69
CA VAL A 83 5.53 -1.68 12.19
C VAL A 83 6.92 -1.25 12.65
N MET A 84 7.67 -0.52 11.81
CA MET A 84 9.05 -0.12 12.07
C MET A 84 9.19 0.80 13.30
N HIS A 85 8.20 1.66 13.56
CA HIS A 85 8.22 2.58 14.69
C HIS A 85 7.50 2.05 15.94
N GLY A 86 7.01 0.79 15.90
CA GLY A 86 6.25 0.20 17.00
C GLY A 86 4.90 0.89 17.26
N ASN A 87 4.43 1.72 16.33
CA ASN A 87 3.13 2.38 16.37
C ASN A 87 2.06 1.42 15.84
N ILE A 88 1.91 0.25 16.46
CA ILE A 88 0.60 -0.40 16.48
C ILE A 88 -0.15 0.26 17.65
N ASP A 89 -0.48 1.54 17.47
CA ASP A 89 -1.46 2.18 18.34
C ASP A 89 -2.80 1.50 18.06
N ASN A 90 -3.24 0.63 18.97
CA ASN A 90 -4.55 -0.04 18.95
C ASN A 90 -5.71 0.95 19.20
N SER A 91 -5.48 2.25 19.10
CA SER A 91 -6.52 3.25 19.20
C SER A 91 -7.42 3.18 17.96
N PRO A 92 -8.74 3.03 18.13
CA PRO A 92 -9.66 3.03 17.01
C PRO A 92 -9.56 4.37 16.27
N VAL A 93 -9.43 4.30 14.94
CA VAL A 93 -9.61 5.46 14.07
C VAL A 93 -11.09 5.85 14.17
N HIS A 94 -11.37 6.92 14.92
CA HIS A 94 -12.71 7.50 15.09
C HIS A 94 -13.05 8.48 13.98
#